data_AF-A0A661MWU6-F1
#
_entry.id   AF-A0A661MWU6-F1
#
_cell.length_a   1.000
_cell.length_b   1.000
_cell.length_c   1.000
_cell.angle_alpha   90.00
_cell.angle_beta   90.00
_cell.angle_gamma   90.00
#
_symmetry.space_group_name_H-M   'P 1'
#
loop_
_entity.id
_entity.type
_entity.pdbx_description
1 polymer ?
#
loop_
_entity_poly.entity_id
_entity_poly.type
_entity_poly.pdbx_seq_one_letter_code
_entity_poly.pdbx_strand_id
1 'polypeptide(L)'
;MEAEDLISNLCRRHGASSEVGARLLPLVRWALQGPPETRERVMELVERTLRLRDHQAQRDAADEVTLRAVAQVLHDWSPSQGILDLGGSAA
;
A
#
# COMPACT_ATOMS: atom_id res chain seq x y z
N MET A 1 5.89 -21.08 11.04
CA MET A 1 5.92 -19.63 10.73
C MET A 1 4.55 -19.30 10.19
N GLU A 2 3.81 -18.45 10.90
CA GLU A 2 2.44 -18.10 10.55
C GLU A 2 2.41 -17.17 9.33
N ALA A 3 1.32 -17.21 8.56
CA ALA A 3 1.17 -16.41 7.34
C ALA A 3 1.23 -14.89 7.63
N GLU A 4 0.75 -14.53 8.81
CA GLU A 4 0.65 -13.18 9.37
C GLU A 4 2.04 -12.60 9.64
N ASP A 5 2.92 -13.39 10.24
CA ASP A 5 4.31 -13.00 10.50
C ASP A 5 5.06 -12.81 9.17
N LEU A 6 4.80 -13.71 8.22
CA LEU A 6 5.45 -13.74 6.92
C LEU A 6 5.07 -12.49 6.11
N ILE A 7 3.78 -12.16 6.00
CA ILE A 7 3.34 -10.98 5.26
C ILE A 7 3.75 -9.68 5.98
N SER A 8 3.75 -9.66 7.31
CA SER A 8 4.20 -8.50 8.09
C SER A 8 5.69 -8.22 7.89
N ASN A 9 6.51 -9.26 7.83
CA ASN A 9 7.94 -9.14 7.53
C ASN A 9 8.16 -8.65 6.09
N LEU A 10 7.45 -9.22 5.11
CA LEU A 10 7.54 -8.78 3.72
C LEU A 10 7.11 -7.33 3.52
N CYS A 11 6.02 -6.90 4.17
CA CYS A 11 5.58 -5.51 4.10
C CYS A 11 6.66 -4.57 4.67
N ARG A 12 7.23 -4.91 5.84
CA ARG A 12 8.31 -4.13 6.46
C ARG A 12 9.56 -4.05 5.56
N ARG A 13 9.96 -5.16 4.97
CA ARG A 13 11.13 -5.25 4.07
C ARG A 13 10.94 -4.39 2.81
N HIS A 14 9.73 -4.29 2.31
CA HIS A 14 9.39 -3.56 1.09
C HIS A 14 8.79 -2.17 1.34
N GLY A 15 8.77 -1.69 2.59
CA GLY A 15 8.16 -0.39 2.94
C GLY A 15 6.64 -0.31 2.68
N ALA A 16 5.97 -1.44 2.47
CA ALA A 16 4.54 -1.48 2.17
C ALA A 16 3.70 -1.33 3.44
N SER A 17 2.53 -0.70 3.30
CA SER A 17 1.60 -0.53 4.42
C SER A 17 0.98 -1.86 4.86
N SER A 18 0.55 -1.92 6.13
CA SER A 18 -0.17 -3.07 6.69
C SER A 18 -1.47 -3.38 5.93
N GLU A 19 -2.13 -2.37 5.37
CA GLU A 19 -3.33 -2.53 4.57
C GLU A 19 -3.06 -3.32 3.28
N VAL A 20 -1.94 -3.05 2.60
CA VAL A 20 -1.52 -3.83 1.42
C VAL A 20 -1.24 -5.27 1.83
N GLY A 21 -0.56 -5.48 2.95
CA GLY A 21 -0.33 -6.82 3.50
C GLY A 21 -1.62 -7.58 3.81
N ALA A 22 -2.61 -6.92 4.41
CA ALA A 22 -3.90 -7.53 4.74
C ALA A 22 -4.65 -8.05 3.50
N ARG A 23 -4.56 -7.33 2.37
CA ARG A 23 -5.16 -7.76 1.10
C ARG A 23 -4.47 -8.99 0.49
N LEU A 24 -3.18 -9.17 0.76
CA LEU A 24 -2.38 -10.29 0.25
C LEU A 24 -2.37 -11.51 1.18
N LEU A 25 -2.77 -11.34 2.44
CA LEU A 25 -2.77 -12.39 3.46
C LEU A 25 -3.54 -13.67 3.04
N PRO A 26 -4.73 -13.61 2.41
CA PRO A 26 -5.41 -14.83 1.96
C PRO A 26 -4.61 -15.63 0.92
N LEU A 27 -3.90 -14.94 0.03
CA LEU A 27 -3.03 -15.54 -0.98
C LEU A 27 -1.82 -16.23 -0.34
N VAL A 28 -1.20 -15.60 0.65
CA VAL A 28 -0.09 -16.18 1.42
C VAL A 28 -0.56 -17.42 2.20
N ARG A 29 -1.71 -17.34 2.88
CA ARG A 29 -2.30 -18.48 3.60
C ARG A 29 -2.56 -19.67 2.66
N TRP A 30 -3.12 -19.39 1.48
CA TRP A 30 -3.36 -20.42 0.46
C TRP A 30 -2.06 -21.05 -0.05
N ALA A 31 -1.04 -20.23 -0.35
CA ALA A 31 0.25 -20.68 -0.83
C ALA A 31 0.99 -21.60 0.16
N LEU A 32 0.88 -21.31 1.46
CA LEU A 32 1.49 -22.12 2.51
C LEU A 32 0.86 -23.52 2.63
N GLN A 33 -0.40 -23.68 2.23
CA GLN A 33 -1.09 -24.98 2.21
C GLN A 33 -0.83 -25.77 0.92
N GLY A 34 -0.28 -25.13 -0.11
CA GLY A 34 0.00 -25.74 -1.41
C GLY A 34 1.36 -26.45 -1.52
N PRO A 35 1.60 -27.12 -2.65
CA PRO A 35 2.90 -27.68 -3.01
C PRO A 35 4.02 -26.62 -3.01
N PRO A 36 5.28 -27.00 -2.76
CA PRO A 36 6.41 -26.07 -2.65
C PRO A 36 6.57 -25.19 -3.90
N GLU A 37 6.42 -25.76 -5.09
CA GLU A 37 6.51 -25.03 -6.37
C GLU A 37 5.44 -23.93 -6.50
N THR A 38 4.21 -24.21 -6.06
CA THR A 38 3.11 -23.25 -6.04
C THR A 38 3.38 -22.16 -5.01
N ARG A 39 3.88 -22.55 -3.83
CA ARG A 39 4.25 -21.61 -2.78
C ARG A 39 5.28 -20.61 -3.26
N GLU A 40 6.37 -21.08 -3.86
CA GLU A 40 7.44 -20.23 -4.40
C GLU A 40 6.90 -19.22 -5.41
N ARG A 41 6.09 -19.67 -6.38
CA ARG A 41 5.49 -18.78 -7.39
C ARG A 41 4.58 -17.73 -6.78
N VAL A 42 3.74 -18.10 -5.81
CA VAL A 42 2.86 -17.12 -5.15
C VAL A 42 3.68 -16.13 -4.33
N MET A 43 4.70 -16.60 -3.61
CA MET A 43 5.57 -15.71 -2.85
C MET A 43 6.31 -14.71 -3.74
N GLU A 44 6.78 -15.16 -4.91
CA GLU A 44 7.39 -14.28 -5.91
C GLU A 44 6.42 -13.22 -6.43
N LEU A 45 5.15 -13.60 -6.69
CA LEU A 45 4.09 -12.69 -7.09
C LEU A 45 3.76 -11.66 -5.99
N VAL A 46 3.70 -12.10 -4.73
CA VAL A 46 3.48 -11.24 -3.56
C VAL A 46 4.61 -10.21 -3.45
N GLU A 47 5.87 -10.64 -3.51
CA GLU A 47 7.02 -9.74 -3.47
C GLU A 47 7.00 -8.72 -4.61
N ARG A 48 6.71 -9.17 -5.85
CA ARG A 48 6.61 -8.27 -7.00
C ARG A 48 5.52 -7.23 -6.82
N THR A 49 4.37 -7.63 -6.27
CA THR A 49 3.24 -6.74 -5.99
C THR A 49 3.61 -5.68 -4.95
N LEU A 50 4.30 -6.09 -3.88
CA LEU A 50 4.76 -5.17 -2.84
C LEU A 50 5.74 -4.13 -3.39
N ARG A 51 6.71 -4.54 -4.23
CA ARG A 51 7.66 -3.62 -4.88
C ARG A 51 6.97 -2.62 -5.80
N LEU A 52 5.99 -3.05 -6.59
CA LEU A 52 5.24 -2.15 -7.48
C LEU A 52 4.43 -1.10 -6.70
N ARG A 53 3.84 -1.50 -5.57
CA ARG A 53 3.06 -0.61 -4.71
C ARG A 53 3.93 0.42 -3.99
N ASP A 54 5.13 0.06 -3.57
CA ASP A 54 6.11 0.99 -3.00
C ASP A 54 6.47 2.09 -4.02
N HIS A 55 6.81 1.71 -5.25
CA HIS A 55 7.09 2.68 -6.30
C HIS A 55 5.92 3.60 -6.63
N GLN A 56 4.69 3.11 -6.55
CA GLN A 56 3.51 3.93 -6.79
C GLN A 56 3.25 4.90 -5.64
N ALA A 57 3.31 4.44 -4.39
CA ALA A 57 3.14 5.30 -3.22
C ALA A 57 4.23 6.40 -3.15
N GLN A 58 5.47 6.08 -3.50
CA GLN A 58 6.56 7.06 -3.57
C GLN A 58 6.34 8.11 -4.66
N ARG A 59 5.81 7.72 -5.83
CA ARG A 59 5.46 8.64 -6.91
C ARG A 59 4.31 9.55 -6.51
N ASP A 60 3.24 8.99 -5.95
CA ASP A 60 2.07 9.75 -5.51
C ASP A 60 2.46 10.79 -4.44
N ALA A 61 3.35 10.43 -3.50
CA ALA A 61 3.87 11.36 -2.49
C ALA A 61 4.74 12.47 -3.10
N ALA A 62 5.60 12.14 -4.08
CA ALA A 62 6.41 13.13 -4.78
C ALA A 62 5.55 14.09 -5.62
N ASP A 63 4.50 13.57 -6.25
CA ASP A 63 3.53 14.36 -7.01
C ASP A 63 2.72 15.27 -6.09
N GLU A 64 2.27 14.80 -4.91
CA GLU A 64 1.60 15.66 -3.92
C GLU A 64 2.49 16.83 -3.47
N VAL A 65 3.76 16.56 -3.13
CA VAL A 65 4.71 17.60 -2.72
C VAL A 65 4.91 18.62 -3.84
N THR A 66 5.04 18.13 -5.09
CA THR A 66 5.19 19.00 -6.26
C THR A 66 3.94 19.84 -6.49
N LEU A 67 2.75 19.24 -6.44
CA LEU A 67 1.48 19.94 -6.58
C LEU A 67 1.27 20.97 -5.46
N ARG A 68 1.66 20.66 -4.23
CA ARG A 68 1.59 21.59 -3.09
C ARG A 68 2.55 22.77 -3.26
N ALA A 69 3.78 22.52 -3.70
CA ALA A 69 4.76 23.57 -3.97
C ALA A 69 4.31 24.48 -5.13
N VAL A 70 3.80 23.88 -6.22
CA VAL A 70 3.21 24.62 -7.35
C VAL A 70 2.02 25.45 -6.90
N ALA A 71 1.14 24.89 -6.06
CA ALA A 71 -0.02 25.61 -5.54
C ALA A 71 0.38 26.80 -4.64
N GLN A 72 1.40 26.66 -3.79
CA GLN A 72 1.94 27.74 -2.95
C GLN A 72 2.58 28.87 -3.77
N VAL A 73 3.16 28.57 -4.93
CA VAL A 73 3.80 29.57 -5.80
C VAL A 73 2.76 30.28 -6.68
N LEU A 74 1.76 29.54 -7.16
CA LEU A 74 0.75 30.09 -8.07
C LEU A 74 -0.38 30.83 -7.36
N HIS A 75 -0.65 30.53 -6.09
CA HIS A 75 -1.64 31.23 -5.28
C HIS A 75 -1.26 31.23 -3.79
N ASP A 76 -1.65 32.28 -3.03
CA ASP A 76 -1.73 32.29 -1.55
C ASP A 76 -2.74 31.24 -1.00
N TRP A 77 -2.94 30.15 -1.72
CA TRP A 77 -3.92 29.13 -1.41
C TRP A 77 -3.35 28.14 -0.39
N SER A 78 -3.80 28.29 0.85
CA SER A 78 -3.62 27.33 1.93
C SER A 78 -4.64 26.20 1.78
N PRO A 79 -4.24 24.92 1.58
CA PRO A 79 -5.19 23.82 1.58
C PRO A 79 -5.82 23.72 2.98
N SER A 80 -7.15 23.87 3.05
CA SER A 80 -7.91 23.66 4.27
C SER A 80 -7.65 22.23 4.76
N GLN A 81 -7.05 22.08 5.93
CA GLN A 81 -6.91 20.75 6.54
C GLN A 81 -8.31 20.21 6.86
N GLY A 82 -8.76 19.23 6.08
CA GLY A 82 -9.99 18.49 6.34
C GLY A 82 -11.06 18.69 5.28
N ILE A 83 -10.92 18.01 4.13
CA ILE A 83 -12.05 17.54 3.33
C ILE A 83 -11.90 16.02 3.15
N LEU A 84 -11.97 15.34 4.29
CA LEU A 84 -12.35 13.92 4.38
C LEU A 84 -13.43 13.83 5.46
N ASP A 85 -14.48 14.63 5.30
CA ASP A 85 -15.78 14.34 5.87
C ASP A 85 -16.83 14.87 4.91
N LEU A 86 -17.57 13.96 4.28
CA LEU A 86 -18.97 14.11 3.84
C LEU A 86 -19.42 12.74 3.27
N GLY A 87 -19.38 11.75 4.14
CA GLY A 87 -20.28 10.60 4.10
C GLY A 87 -21.08 10.60 5.40
N GLY A 88 -22.05 11.51 5.52
CA GLY A 88 -22.75 11.77 6.79
C GLY A 88 -24.23 12.11 6.64
N SER A 89 -25.05 11.06 6.61
CA SER A 89 -26.44 10.96 7.08
C SER A 89 -27.60 11.65 6.32
N ALA A 90 -28.42 10.78 5.73
CA ALA A 90 -29.89 10.75 5.72
C ALA A 90 -30.68 11.87 6.41
N ALA A 91 -31.60 12.47 5.64
CA ALA A 91 -33.03 12.62 5.96
C ALA A 91 -33.82 12.86 4.66
#